data_AF-A0A0D2LN00-F1
#
_entry.id   AF-A0A0D2LN00-F1
#
_cell.length_a   1.000
_cell.length_b   1.000
_cell.length_c   1.000
_cell.angle_alpha   90.00
_cell.angle_beta   90.00
_cell.angle_gamma   90.00
#
_symmetry.space_group_name_H-M   'P 1'
#
loop_
_entity.id
_entity.type
_entity.pdbx_description
1 polymer ?
#
loop_
_entity_poly.entity_id
_entity_poly.type
_entity_poly.pdbx_seq_one_letter_code
_entity_poly.pdbx_strand_id
1 'polypeptide(L)'
;MGKVKKRVYPRDITINIGKDAPVPQHPYQGQSWKEVRHDNGVTWLAYWRDTVNPKEFKYVWLSANSTFKSSSDLLKYEKARKLKDYIDDIRRQYTKDWSSSDMRKKQE
;
A
#
# COMPACT_ATOMS: atom_id res chain seq x y z
N MET A 1 14.41 2.11 -20.03
CA MET A 1 13.22 1.53 -20.72
C MET A 1 13.67 0.39 -21.63
N GLY A 2 12.76 -0.50 -22.05
CA GLY A 2 13.05 -1.57 -23.02
C GLY A 2 13.48 -2.93 -22.44
N LYS A 3 13.62 -3.05 -21.11
CA LYS A 3 13.94 -4.33 -20.46
C LYS A 3 12.69 -5.24 -20.44
N VAL A 4 12.86 -6.47 -20.91
CA VAL A 4 11.78 -7.48 -20.91
C VAL A 4 11.41 -7.85 -19.48
N LYS A 5 10.11 -7.77 -19.16
CA LYS A 5 9.55 -8.26 -17.89
C LYS A 5 9.46 -9.78 -17.94
N LYS A 6 10.20 -10.46 -17.07
CA LYS A 6 10.21 -11.93 -17.02
C LYS A 6 8.89 -12.44 -16.45
N ARG A 7 8.52 -13.67 -16.82
CA ARG A 7 7.38 -14.38 -16.24
C ARG A 7 7.62 -14.59 -14.74
N VAL A 8 6.62 -14.28 -13.94
CA VAL A 8 6.57 -14.58 -12.51
C VAL A 8 6.00 -15.99 -12.35
N TYR A 9 6.68 -16.83 -11.58
CA TYR A 9 6.23 -18.18 -11.27
C TYR A 9 5.67 -18.25 -9.85
N PRO A 10 4.83 -19.26 -9.52
CA PRO A 10 4.33 -19.47 -8.16
C PRO A 10 5.41 -19.49 -7.07
N ARG A 11 6.59 -20.07 -7.36
CA ARG A 11 7.77 -20.07 -6.47
C ARG A 11 8.37 -18.67 -6.18
N ASP A 12 7.96 -17.64 -6.90
CA ASP A 12 8.38 -16.26 -6.70
C ASP A 12 7.39 -15.47 -5.82
N ILE A 13 6.22 -16.06 -5.53
CA ILE A 13 5.08 -15.41 -4.90
C ILE A 13 5.00 -15.78 -3.42
N THR A 14 4.93 -14.77 -2.56
CA THR A 14 4.58 -14.91 -1.15
C THR A 14 3.07 -14.74 -0.99
N ILE A 15 2.41 -15.68 -0.32
CA ILE A 15 0.98 -15.63 0.02
C ILE A 15 0.83 -15.10 1.45
N ASN A 16 -0.17 -14.26 1.69
CA ASN A 16 -0.61 -13.89 3.04
C ASN A 16 -2.06 -14.27 3.23
N ILE A 17 -2.32 -15.04 4.27
CA ILE A 17 -3.61 -15.66 4.53
C ILE A 17 -3.83 -15.82 6.05
N GLY A 18 -5.07 -15.98 6.50
CA GLY A 18 -5.35 -16.27 7.92
C GLY A 18 -4.68 -17.56 8.39
N LYS A 19 -4.29 -17.64 9.67
CA LYS A 19 -3.59 -18.80 10.25
C LYS A 19 -4.37 -20.12 10.08
N ASP A 20 -5.69 -20.05 10.23
CA ASP A 20 -6.57 -21.22 10.19
C ASP A 20 -7.27 -21.38 8.83
N ALA A 21 -6.94 -20.52 7.86
CA ALA A 21 -7.54 -20.58 6.54
C ALA A 21 -6.78 -21.55 5.63
N PRO A 22 -7.47 -22.28 4.74
CA PRO A 22 -6.82 -23.24 3.85
C PRO A 22 -5.88 -22.52 2.88
N VAL A 23 -4.60 -22.88 2.93
CA VAL A 23 -3.59 -22.34 2.02
C VAL A 23 -3.93 -22.74 0.58
N PRO A 24 -3.92 -21.81 -0.40
CA PRO A 24 -4.20 -22.14 -1.79
C PRO A 24 -3.26 -23.22 -2.31
N GLN A 25 -3.80 -24.24 -2.98
CA GLN A 25 -2.99 -25.31 -3.53
C GLN A 25 -2.04 -24.77 -4.61
N HIS A 26 -0.80 -25.24 -4.58
CA HIS A 26 0.16 -24.92 -5.61
C HIS A 26 -0.24 -25.59 -6.94
N PRO A 27 -0.19 -24.89 -8.09
CA PRO A 27 -0.67 -25.42 -9.37
C PRO A 27 0.18 -26.58 -9.93
N TYR A 28 1.44 -26.69 -9.50
CA TYR A 28 2.33 -27.80 -9.87
C TYR A 28 2.47 -28.78 -8.70
N GLN A 29 2.27 -30.07 -8.97
CA GLN A 29 2.38 -31.14 -7.97
C GLN A 29 3.79 -31.17 -7.34
N GLY A 30 3.86 -31.39 -6.02
CA GLY A 30 5.12 -31.50 -5.27
C GLY A 30 5.89 -30.18 -5.10
N GLN A 31 5.33 -29.04 -5.52
CA GLN A 31 5.96 -27.73 -5.37
C GLN A 31 5.21 -26.86 -4.34
N SER A 32 5.91 -25.85 -3.82
CA SER A 32 5.40 -24.91 -2.84
C SER A 32 5.48 -23.46 -3.35
N TRP A 33 4.62 -22.61 -2.79
CA TRP A 33 4.78 -21.16 -2.88
C TRP A 33 6.14 -20.73 -2.32
N LYS A 34 6.59 -19.52 -2.65
CA LYS A 34 7.83 -18.99 -2.08
C LYS A 34 7.80 -18.99 -0.56
N GLU A 35 6.69 -18.53 -0.01
CA GLU A 35 6.46 -18.34 1.41
C GLU A 35 4.95 -18.19 1.65
N VAL A 36 4.47 -18.67 2.79
CA VAL A 36 3.12 -18.41 3.30
C VAL A 36 3.25 -17.64 4.61
N ARG A 37 2.61 -16.48 4.70
CA ARG A 37 2.59 -15.60 5.86
C ARG A 37 1.18 -15.46 6.43
N HIS A 38 1.14 -15.05 7.69
CA HIS A 38 -0.08 -14.76 8.44
C HIS A 38 0.05 -13.41 9.17
N ASP A 39 0.21 -12.35 8.37
CA ASP A 39 0.40 -10.98 8.82
C ASP A 39 -0.91 -10.19 8.71
N ASN A 40 -1.44 -9.80 9.87
CA ASN A 40 -2.68 -9.04 9.98
C ASN A 40 -2.44 -7.52 9.98
N GLY A 41 -1.19 -7.06 9.96
CA GLY A 41 -0.82 -5.63 9.86
C GLY A 41 -0.81 -5.11 8.42
N VAL A 42 -0.96 -5.99 7.44
CA VAL A 42 -0.97 -5.67 6.02
C VAL A 42 -2.31 -6.01 5.38
N THR A 43 -2.57 -5.47 4.19
CA THR A 43 -3.86 -5.65 3.51
C THR A 43 -3.74 -6.40 2.18
N TRP A 44 -2.53 -6.85 1.81
CA TRP A 44 -2.25 -7.59 0.58
C TRP A 44 -2.45 -9.09 0.81
N LEU A 45 -2.87 -9.78 -0.24
CA LEU A 45 -3.13 -11.23 -0.24
C LEU A 45 -1.94 -12.01 -0.80
N ALA A 46 -1.20 -11.41 -1.72
CA ALA A 46 0.02 -11.97 -2.27
C ALA A 46 0.95 -10.86 -2.74
N TYR A 47 2.26 -11.12 -2.76
CA TYR A 47 3.21 -10.21 -3.39
C TYR A 47 4.41 -10.93 -4.01
N TRP A 48 5.09 -10.25 -4.92
CA TRP A 48 6.37 -10.67 -5.48
C TRP A 48 7.26 -9.45 -5.78
N ARG A 49 8.56 -9.68 -6.00
CA ARG A 49 9.49 -8.63 -6.45
C ARG A 49 9.37 -8.41 -7.94
N ASP A 50 9.39 -7.16 -8.39
CA ASP A 50 9.33 -6.87 -9.82
C ASP A 50 10.62 -7.30 -10.54
N THR A 51 10.47 -7.99 -11.67
CA THR A 51 11.61 -8.56 -12.42
C THR A 51 12.45 -7.50 -13.16
N VAL A 52 11.87 -6.33 -13.43
CA VAL A 52 12.56 -5.20 -14.08
C VAL A 52 13.25 -4.36 -13.02
N ASN A 53 12.52 -3.98 -11.95
CA ASN A 53 13.03 -3.24 -10.80
C ASN A 53 12.95 -4.07 -9.50
N PRO A 54 14.03 -4.79 -9.11
CA PRO A 54 14.01 -5.66 -7.93
C PRO A 54 13.79 -4.96 -6.58
N LYS A 55 13.92 -3.63 -6.53
CA LYS A 55 13.63 -2.81 -5.34
C LYS A 55 12.12 -2.59 -5.15
N GLU A 56 11.33 -2.79 -6.21
CA GLU A 56 9.87 -2.67 -6.15
C GLU A 56 9.20 -4.02 -5.86
N PHE A 57 8.08 -3.94 -5.16
CA PHE A 57 7.17 -5.06 -4.92
C PHE A 57 5.86 -4.82 -5.65
N LYS A 58 5.26 -5.89 -6.16
CA LYS A 58 3.92 -5.90 -6.73
C LYS A 58 3.02 -6.74 -5.83
N TYR A 59 1.77 -6.30 -5.66
CA TYR A 59 0.85 -6.83 -4.66
C TYR A 59 -0.50 -7.16 -5.29
N VAL A 60 -1.15 -8.19 -4.77
CA VAL A 60 -2.57 -8.48 -5.00
C VAL A 60 -3.35 -7.95 -3.81
N TRP A 61 -4.34 -7.11 -4.08
CA TRP A 61 -5.23 -6.52 -3.07
C TRP A 61 -6.67 -6.97 -3.30
N LEU A 62 -7.51 -6.75 -2.31
CA LEU A 62 -8.96 -6.80 -2.49
C LEU A 62 -9.41 -5.74 -3.52
N SER A 63 -10.53 -6.04 -4.18
CA SER A 63 -11.20 -5.10 -5.09
C SER A 63 -11.57 -3.80 -4.38
N ALA A 64 -11.65 -2.71 -5.14
CA ALA A 64 -12.10 -1.41 -4.65
C ALA A 64 -13.51 -1.48 -4.02
N ASN A 65 -14.36 -2.40 -4.49
CA ASN A 65 -15.71 -2.59 -3.97
C ASN A 65 -15.76 -3.37 -2.64
N SER A 66 -14.61 -3.85 -2.14
CA SER A 66 -14.57 -4.54 -0.84
C SER A 66 -14.90 -3.58 0.30
N THR A 67 -15.56 -4.11 1.33
CA THR A 67 -15.92 -3.35 2.54
C THR A 67 -14.70 -2.71 3.21
N PHE A 68 -13.55 -3.39 3.18
CA PHE A 68 -12.30 -2.87 3.73
C PHE A 68 -11.81 -1.63 2.96
N LYS A 69 -11.78 -1.69 1.63
CA LYS A 69 -11.34 -0.56 0.79
C LYS A 69 -12.34 0.59 0.86
N SER A 70 -13.64 0.32 0.81
CA SER A 70 -14.67 1.35 0.91
C SER A 70 -14.64 2.07 2.25
N SER A 71 -14.43 1.35 3.36
CA SER A 71 -14.28 1.96 4.69
C SER A 71 -13.04 2.86 4.77
N SER A 72 -11.91 2.40 4.22
CA SER A 72 -10.69 3.22 4.14
C SER A 72 -10.91 4.48 3.29
N ASP A 73 -11.65 4.38 2.18
CA ASP A 73 -11.96 5.52 1.33
C ASP A 73 -12.92 6.50 2.00
N LEU A 74 -13.91 6.02 2.74
CA LEU A 74 -14.77 6.88 3.56
C LEU A 74 -13.94 7.67 4.58
N LEU A 75 -13.05 7.01 5.31
CA LEU A 75 -12.18 7.67 6.29
C LEU A 75 -11.25 8.71 5.65
N LYS A 76 -10.75 8.44 4.43
CA LYS A 76 -9.98 9.41 3.63
C LYS A 76 -10.82 10.67 3.35
N TYR A 77 -12.08 10.53 2.95
CA TYR A 77 -12.95 11.68 2.71
C TYR A 77 -13.36 12.39 4.00
N GLU A 78 -13.66 11.68 5.07
CA GLU A 78 -13.96 12.28 6.37
C GLU A 78 -12.76 13.07 6.92
N LYS A 79 -11.53 12.60 6.69
CA LYS A 79 -10.32 13.38 7.01
C LYS A 79 -10.25 14.69 6.21
N ALA A 80 -10.59 14.65 4.92
CA ALA A 80 -10.64 15.86 4.09
C ALA A 80 -11.78 16.80 4.50
N ARG A 81 -12.95 16.28 4.90
CA ARG A 81 -14.05 17.07 5.45
C ARG A 81 -13.64 17.75 6.75
N LYS A 82 -12.95 17.03 7.65
CA LYS A 82 -12.39 17.61 8.87
C LYS A 82 -11.40 18.74 8.55
N LEU A 83 -10.54 18.58 7.53
CA LEU A 83 -9.60 19.64 7.12
C LEU A 83 -10.32 20.94 6.73
N LYS A 84 -11.51 20.86 6.10
CA LYS A 84 -12.30 22.04 5.74
C LYS A 84 -12.58 22.96 6.94
N ASP A 85 -12.72 22.41 8.14
CA ASP A 85 -13.02 23.20 9.35
C ASP A 85 -11.78 23.93 9.91
N TYR A 86 -10.56 23.49 9.55
CA TYR A 86 -9.29 24.08 10.03
C TYR A 86 -8.53 24.83 8.93
N ILE A 87 -9.00 24.78 7.68
CA ILE A 87 -8.20 25.20 6.53
C ILE A 87 -7.83 26.68 6.57
N ASP A 88 -8.72 27.54 7.06
CA ASP A 88 -8.46 28.98 7.11
C ASP A 88 -7.40 29.32 8.16
N ASP A 89 -7.37 28.61 9.28
CA ASP A 89 -6.37 28.79 10.33
C ASP A 89 -4.99 28.33 9.85
N ILE A 90 -4.95 27.18 9.19
CA ILE A 90 -3.73 26.63 8.56
C ILE A 90 -3.18 27.62 7.54
N ARG A 91 -4.05 28.19 6.69
CA ARG A 91 -3.68 29.21 5.70
C ARG A 91 -3.10 30.46 6.34
N ARG A 92 -3.78 30.99 7.37
CA ARG A 92 -3.27 32.16 8.10
C ARG A 92 -1.92 31.87 8.76
N GLN A 93 -1.68 30.65 9.24
CA GLN A 93 -0.43 30.28 9.87
C GLN A 93 0.73 30.25 8.85
N TYR A 94 0.64 29.43 7.79
CA TYR A 94 1.77 29.34 6.85
C TYR A 94 2.02 30.67 6.10
N THR A 95 0.99 31.49 5.87
CA THR A 95 1.18 32.83 5.27
C THR A 95 1.97 33.77 6.19
N LYS A 96 1.81 33.67 7.51
CA LYS A 96 2.66 34.41 8.46
C LYS A 96 4.09 33.87 8.43
N ASP A 97 4.26 32.57 8.27
CA ASP A 97 5.56 31.92 8.30
C ASP A 97 6.43 32.25 7.07
N TRP A 98 5.84 32.74 5.97
CA TRP A 98 6.59 33.24 4.79
C TRP A 98 7.61 34.35 5.10
N SER A 99 7.38 35.17 6.12
CA SER A 99 8.30 36.22 6.53
C SER A 99 9.18 35.84 7.73
N SER A 100 9.07 34.62 8.23
CA SER A 100 9.83 34.12 9.39
C SER A 100 11.34 34.22 9.18
N SER A 101 12.10 34.61 10.21
CA SER A 101 13.56 34.54 10.18
C SER A 101 14.09 33.10 10.18
N ASP A 102 13.27 32.15 10.62
CA ASP A 102 13.55 30.72 10.57
C ASP A 102 13.27 30.15 9.17
N MET A 103 14.33 29.75 8.47
CA MET A 103 14.28 29.19 7.11
C MET A 103 13.47 27.89 7.02
N ARG A 104 13.41 27.10 8.09
CA ARG A 104 12.63 25.86 8.09
C ARG A 104 11.14 26.16 8.03
N LYS A 105 10.67 27.11 8.83
CA LYS A 105 9.27 27.55 8.84
C LYS A 105 8.83 28.21 7.53
N LYS A 106 9.77 28.81 6.79
CA LYS A 106 9.50 29.34 5.45
C LYS A 106 9.31 28.26 4.38
N GLN A 107 9.90 27.07 4.57
CA GLN A 107 9.86 25.96 3.62
C GLN A 107 8.72 24.97 3.89
N GLU A 108 8.33 24.83 5.16
CA GLU A 108 7.22 23.99 5.65
C GLU A 108 5.85 24.69 5.49
#